data_AF-A0A2W4YQZ2-F1
#
_entry.id   AF-A0A2W4YQZ2-F1
#
_cell.length_a   1.000
_cell.length_b   1.000
_cell.length_c   1.000
_cell.angle_alpha   90.00
_cell.angle_beta   90.00
_cell.angle_gamma   90.00
#
_symmetry.space_group_name_H-M   'P 1'
#
loop_
_entity.id
_entity.type
_entity.pdbx_description
1 polymer ?
#
loop_
_entity_poly.entity_id
_entity_poly.type
_entity_poly.pdbx_seq_one_letter_code
_entity_poly.pdbx_strand_id
1 'polypeptide(L)'
;MSDHVILTADDHRDLRIRTERAPELGDAVMTCITVPSEFRRVQTHYPILFQLDQTRDTFTALAMFGFEPGENLFLTEAGWDARYRPLAIDSQPFLVGRGAGDVRQVHIDMASPRIGAGEGTRVFDDTGRPTPYLERIADQLRALDTDYVASADFFAALRRYELLEPLTMDVTLDDGSKNRLVGYHVIDEDRLVALDGVAVADLHASGHMMPIFMALASLGNIGDLVARKNRRMARG
;
A
#
# COMPACT_ATOMS: atom_id res chain seq x y z
N MET A 1 3.55 -6.75 19.24
CA MET A 1 2.38 -7.52 18.77
C MET A 1 1.28 -6.53 18.52
N SER A 2 0.53 -6.67 17.43
CA SER A 2 -0.64 -5.84 17.15
C SER A 2 -1.75 -6.10 18.16
N ASP A 3 -2.48 -5.05 18.55
CA ASP A 3 -3.60 -5.09 19.49
C ASP A 3 -4.82 -4.43 18.85
N HIS A 4 -5.58 -5.20 18.06
CA HIS A 4 -6.70 -4.68 17.28
C HIS A 4 -7.99 -4.68 18.09
N VAL A 5 -8.55 -3.49 18.33
CA VAL A 5 -9.83 -3.32 19.05
C VAL A 5 -10.83 -2.53 18.20
N ILE A 6 -12.12 -2.71 18.48
CA ILE A 6 -13.18 -1.90 17.84
C ILE A 6 -13.04 -0.45 18.32
N LEU A 7 -13.04 0.50 17.40
CA LEU A 7 -12.96 1.91 17.75
C LEU A 7 -14.34 2.44 18.17
N THR A 8 -14.48 2.75 19.46
CA THR A 8 -15.71 3.27 20.08
C THR A 8 -15.46 4.62 20.76
N ALA A 9 -16.48 5.47 20.82
CA ALA A 9 -16.39 6.74 21.54
C ALA A 9 -16.31 6.55 23.07
N ASP A 10 -16.81 5.44 23.60
CA ASP A 10 -16.78 5.15 25.04
C ASP A 10 -15.37 4.79 25.51
N ASP A 11 -14.66 3.95 24.76
CA ASP A 11 -13.33 3.49 25.15
C ASP A 11 -12.20 4.39 24.62
N HIS A 12 -12.45 5.18 23.56
CA HIS A 12 -11.40 5.89 22.81
C HIS A 12 -11.64 7.40 22.66
N ARG A 13 -12.50 8.02 23.47
CA ARG A 13 -12.87 9.45 23.36
C ARG A 13 -11.67 10.39 23.28
N ASP A 14 -10.70 10.17 24.15
CA ASP A 14 -9.52 11.03 24.30
C ASP A 14 -8.34 10.63 23.40
N LEU A 15 -8.55 9.62 22.55
CA LEU A 15 -7.52 9.10 21.67
C LEU A 15 -7.14 10.16 20.62
N ARG A 16 -5.83 10.35 20.48
CA ARG A 16 -5.23 11.25 19.50
C ARG A 16 -4.20 10.52 18.66
N ILE A 17 -4.15 10.86 17.38
CA ILE A 17 -3.27 10.23 16.40
C ILE A 17 -2.23 11.24 15.90
N ARG A 18 -0.96 10.85 15.99
CA ARG A 18 0.16 11.52 15.34
C ARG A 18 0.10 11.26 13.83
N THR A 19 -0.10 12.33 13.07
CA THR A 19 -0.37 12.28 11.62
C THR A 19 0.87 12.56 10.77
N GLU A 20 1.91 13.10 11.37
CA GLU A 20 3.23 13.24 10.78
C GLU A 20 3.82 11.87 10.41
N ARG A 21 4.85 11.90 9.56
CA ARG A 21 5.44 10.70 8.97
C ARG A 21 6.89 10.59 9.37
N ALA A 22 7.20 9.52 10.08
CA ALA A 22 8.50 9.33 10.69
C ALA A 22 8.77 7.83 10.94
N PRO A 23 10.03 7.39 10.88
CA PRO A 23 10.39 6.00 11.14
C PRO A 23 9.86 5.47 12.48
N GLU A 24 9.98 6.25 13.56
CA GLU A 24 9.53 5.90 14.91
C GLU A 24 8.00 5.78 15.05
N LEU A 25 7.25 6.30 14.07
CA LEU A 25 5.79 6.17 13.98
C LEU A 25 5.34 4.95 13.18
N GLY A 26 6.27 4.06 12.82
CA GLY A 26 5.98 2.83 12.08
C GLY A 26 5.92 3.02 10.56
N ASP A 27 6.35 4.16 10.02
CA ASP A 27 6.40 4.40 8.56
C ASP A 27 7.60 3.72 7.87
N ALA A 28 8.54 3.18 8.64
CA ALA A 28 9.75 2.51 8.16
C ALA A 28 9.43 1.11 7.59
N VAL A 29 8.56 1.06 6.58
CA VAL A 29 8.11 -0.17 5.92
C VAL A 29 8.60 -0.21 4.48
N MET A 30 9.05 -1.38 4.03
CA MET A 30 9.56 -1.62 2.68
C MET A 30 8.47 -1.50 1.62
N THR A 31 7.27 -1.97 1.96
CA THR A 31 6.12 -2.03 1.06
C THR A 31 4.82 -1.80 1.83
N CYS A 32 3.76 -1.48 1.12
CA CYS A 32 2.39 -1.58 1.65
C CYS A 32 1.44 -2.14 0.60
N ILE A 33 0.30 -2.67 1.04
CA ILE A 33 -0.78 -3.10 0.15
C ILE A 33 -1.34 -1.90 -0.61
N THR A 34 -1.67 -2.11 -1.87
CA THR A 34 -2.45 -1.20 -2.72
C THR A 34 -3.47 -2.01 -3.54
N VAL A 35 -4.40 -1.32 -4.19
CA VAL A 35 -5.51 -1.92 -4.95
C VAL A 35 -5.59 -1.34 -6.36
N PRO A 36 -6.09 -2.08 -7.36
CA PRO A 36 -6.11 -1.66 -8.76
C PRO A 36 -6.73 -0.27 -9.02
N SER A 37 -7.80 0.08 -8.28
CA SER A 37 -8.44 1.39 -8.34
C SER A 37 -7.53 2.55 -7.93
N GLU A 38 -6.49 2.26 -7.14
CA GLU A 38 -5.52 3.21 -6.61
C GLU A 38 -4.29 3.35 -7.51
N PHE A 39 -4.02 2.38 -8.39
CA PHE A 39 -2.76 2.27 -9.13
C PHE A 39 -2.42 3.53 -9.91
N ARG A 40 -3.42 4.24 -10.46
CA ARG A 40 -3.17 5.50 -11.19
C ARG A 40 -2.42 6.54 -10.35
N ARG A 41 -2.74 6.65 -9.06
CA ARG A 41 -2.08 7.58 -8.14
C ARG A 41 -0.77 7.02 -7.59
N VAL A 42 -0.73 5.71 -7.35
CA VAL A 42 0.45 5.02 -6.83
C VAL A 42 1.59 4.99 -7.85
N GLN A 43 1.30 4.63 -9.10
CA GLN A 43 2.31 4.49 -10.16
C GLN A 43 3.06 5.79 -10.47
N THR A 44 2.53 6.96 -10.09
CA THR A 44 3.23 8.24 -10.30
C THR A 44 4.47 8.39 -9.40
N HIS A 45 4.60 7.56 -8.37
CA HIS A 45 5.65 7.71 -7.36
C HIS A 45 6.33 6.40 -6.96
N TYR A 46 5.61 5.28 -7.03
CA TYR A 46 6.06 4.01 -6.46
C TYR A 46 6.00 2.89 -7.49
N PRO A 47 6.98 1.97 -7.51
CA PRO A 47 6.81 0.69 -8.18
C PRO A 47 5.64 -0.08 -7.57
N ILE A 48 4.83 -0.70 -8.43
CA ILE A 48 3.75 -1.61 -8.07
C ILE A 48 4.22 -3.03 -8.40
N LEU A 49 4.35 -3.85 -7.37
CA LEU A 49 4.77 -5.24 -7.47
C LEU A 49 3.64 -6.15 -7.01
N PHE A 50 3.69 -7.42 -7.41
CA PHE A 50 2.75 -8.44 -6.97
C PHE A 50 3.45 -9.48 -6.13
N GLN A 51 2.81 -9.92 -5.05
CA GLN A 51 3.33 -10.99 -4.20
C GLN A 51 2.31 -12.13 -4.16
N LEU A 52 2.79 -13.35 -4.36
CA LEU A 52 1.99 -14.55 -4.24
C LEU A 52 1.93 -15.00 -2.78
N ASP A 53 0.74 -15.09 -2.22
CA ASP A 53 0.50 -15.85 -1.00
C ASP A 53 0.44 -17.34 -1.35
N GLN A 54 1.51 -18.08 -1.02
CA GLN A 54 1.61 -19.51 -1.30
C GLN A 54 0.56 -20.36 -0.58
N THR A 55 0.01 -19.88 0.53
CA THR A 55 -0.98 -20.63 1.32
C THR A 55 -2.38 -20.51 0.72
N ARG A 56 -2.70 -19.36 0.15
CA ARG A 56 -4.02 -19.05 -0.43
C ARG A 56 -4.06 -19.16 -1.95
N ASP A 57 -2.90 -19.28 -2.60
CA ASP A 57 -2.75 -19.21 -4.06
C ASP A 57 -3.37 -17.94 -4.66
N THR A 58 -3.14 -16.81 -3.98
CA THR A 58 -3.68 -15.50 -4.37
C THR A 58 -2.59 -14.45 -4.43
N PHE A 59 -2.66 -13.58 -5.43
CA PHE A 59 -1.79 -12.41 -5.52
C PHE A 59 -2.33 -11.25 -4.71
N THR A 60 -1.41 -10.44 -4.18
CA THR A 60 -1.69 -9.11 -3.63
C THR A 60 -0.78 -8.10 -4.30
N ALA A 61 -1.29 -6.88 -4.54
CA ALA A 61 -0.50 -5.79 -5.09
C ALA A 61 0.12 -4.94 -3.98
N LEU A 62 1.37 -4.53 -4.19
CA LEU A 62 2.18 -3.83 -3.22
C LEU A 62 2.82 -2.59 -3.86
N ALA A 63 2.75 -1.46 -3.16
CA ALA A 63 3.57 -0.29 -3.47
C ALA A 63 4.91 -0.42 -2.75
N MET A 64 6.02 -0.19 -3.45
CA MET A 64 7.37 -0.35 -2.93
C MET A 64 8.02 0.98 -2.54
N PHE A 65 8.66 1.01 -1.36
CA PHE A 65 9.28 2.20 -0.78
C PHE A 65 10.77 2.04 -0.47
N GLY A 66 11.30 0.83 -0.48
CA GLY A 66 12.70 0.53 -0.13
C GLY A 66 13.09 -0.85 -0.60
N PHE A 67 14.39 -1.18 -0.50
CA PHE A 67 14.92 -2.48 -0.95
C PHE A 67 15.09 -3.49 0.19
N GLU A 68 14.94 -3.04 1.44
CA GLU A 68 15.18 -3.85 2.64
C GLU A 68 14.00 -3.75 3.62
N PRO A 69 13.73 -4.80 4.43
CA PRO A 69 12.78 -4.70 5.53
C PRO A 69 13.17 -3.59 6.51
N GLY A 70 12.19 -2.80 6.96
CA GLY A 70 12.47 -1.66 7.83
C GLY A 70 12.90 -0.39 7.07
N GLU A 71 12.96 -0.42 5.74
CA GLU A 71 13.39 0.72 4.93
C GLU A 71 12.23 1.42 4.23
N ASN A 72 12.18 2.74 4.35
CA ASN A 72 11.37 3.59 3.49
C ASN A 72 12.21 4.79 3.01
N LEU A 73 12.46 4.86 1.70
CA LEU A 73 13.29 5.87 1.04
C LEU A 73 12.53 7.18 0.72
N PHE A 74 11.24 7.23 1.03
CA PHE A 74 10.42 8.43 0.93
C PHE A 74 10.34 9.17 2.26
N LEU A 75 10.85 8.62 3.37
CA LEU A 75 10.93 9.34 4.63
C LEU A 75 12.15 10.26 4.67
N THR A 76 11.91 11.52 5.02
CA THR A 76 12.91 12.57 5.22
C THR A 76 12.65 13.27 6.55
N GLU A 77 13.56 14.16 6.97
CA GLU A 77 13.33 15.02 8.15
C GLU A 77 12.08 15.91 8.01
N ALA A 78 11.69 16.25 6.77
CA ALA A 78 10.46 17.00 6.50
C ALA A 78 9.20 16.12 6.42
N GLY A 79 9.33 14.82 6.64
CA GLY A 79 8.26 13.82 6.50
C GLY A 79 8.32 13.09 5.16
N TRP A 80 7.14 12.73 4.64
CA TRP A 80 7.02 11.88 3.45
C TRP A 80 7.20 12.68 2.15
N ASP A 81 8.24 12.35 1.39
CA ASP A 81 8.67 13.03 0.16
C ASP A 81 8.02 12.44 -1.11
N ALA A 82 6.69 12.54 -1.17
CA ALA A 82 5.89 12.26 -2.36
C ALA A 82 4.52 12.95 -2.24
N ARG A 83 3.90 13.27 -3.39
CA ARG A 83 2.60 13.98 -3.40
C ARG A 83 1.43 13.09 -3.02
N TYR A 84 1.55 11.79 -3.24
CA TYR A 84 0.52 10.82 -2.91
C TYR A 84 1.09 9.77 -1.95
N ARG A 85 0.33 9.41 -0.91
CA ARG A 85 0.65 8.30 -0.02
C ARG A 85 -0.43 7.23 -0.19
N PRO A 86 -0.07 5.94 -0.29
CA PRO A 86 -1.08 4.90 -0.43
C PRO A 86 -2.07 4.90 0.75
N LEU A 87 -3.33 4.57 0.46
CA LEU A 87 -4.42 4.58 1.44
C LEU A 87 -4.11 3.68 2.65
N ALA A 88 -3.41 2.57 2.44
CA ALA A 88 -3.00 1.66 3.50
C ALA A 88 -2.01 2.30 4.50
N ILE A 89 -1.20 3.27 4.07
CA ILE A 89 -0.32 4.06 4.94
C ILE A 89 -1.09 5.21 5.59
N ASP A 90 -1.95 5.87 4.81
CA ASP A 90 -2.71 7.04 5.27
C ASP A 90 -3.79 6.70 6.30
N SER A 91 -4.30 5.47 6.26
CA SER A 91 -5.33 4.99 7.17
C SER A 91 -4.78 4.49 8.50
N GLN A 92 -3.46 4.36 8.66
CA GLN A 92 -2.88 3.90 9.93
C GLN A 92 -3.14 4.90 11.07
N PRO A 93 -3.40 4.42 12.31
CA PRO A 93 -3.35 3.01 12.75
C PRO A 93 -4.69 2.27 12.65
N PHE A 94 -5.62 2.76 11.83
CA PHE A 94 -6.95 2.20 11.70
C PHE A 94 -6.98 1.10 10.63
N LEU A 95 -7.89 0.15 10.82
CA LEU A 95 -8.13 -0.95 9.90
C LEU A 95 -9.63 -1.27 9.83
N VAL A 96 -10.03 -1.99 8.78
CA VAL A 96 -11.39 -2.54 8.71
C VAL A 96 -11.42 -3.87 9.47
N GLY A 97 -12.28 -3.94 10.49
CA GLY A 97 -12.66 -5.20 11.11
C GLY A 97 -14.09 -5.59 10.77
N ARG A 98 -14.43 -6.84 11.05
CA ARG A 98 -15.77 -7.41 10.86
C ARG A 98 -16.40 -7.65 12.22
N GLY A 99 -17.50 -6.97 12.50
CA GLY A 99 -18.30 -7.16 13.71
C GLY A 99 -19.29 -8.33 13.59
N ALA A 100 -20.15 -8.46 14.59
CA ALA A 100 -21.25 -9.42 14.55
C ALA A 100 -22.16 -9.16 13.33
N GLY A 101 -22.52 -10.22 12.60
CA GLY A 101 -23.33 -10.11 11.39
C GLY A 101 -22.59 -9.58 10.15
N ASP A 102 -21.25 -9.65 10.14
CA ASP A 102 -20.38 -9.21 9.03
C ASP A 102 -20.46 -7.71 8.72
N VAL A 103 -20.87 -6.91 9.71
CA VAL A 103 -20.90 -5.45 9.59
C VAL A 103 -19.47 -4.92 9.66
N ARG A 104 -19.04 -4.22 8.61
CA ARG A 104 -17.73 -3.55 8.54
C ARG A 104 -17.67 -2.45 9.61
N GLN A 105 -16.65 -2.49 10.45
CA GLN A 105 -16.42 -1.53 11.53
C GLN A 105 -14.99 -1.01 11.49
N VAL A 106 -14.78 0.22 11.97
CA VAL A 106 -13.43 0.77 12.14
C VAL A 106 -12.83 0.16 13.39
N HIS A 107 -11.67 -0.46 13.23
CA HIS A 107 -10.82 -0.94 14.31
C HIS A 107 -9.55 -0.09 14.35
N ILE A 108 -8.85 -0.15 15.49
CA ILE A 108 -7.58 0.52 15.71
C ILE A 108 -6.57 -0.46 16.29
N ASP A 109 -5.32 -0.38 15.85
CA ASP A 109 -4.20 -1.05 16.50
C ASP A 109 -3.69 -0.22 17.68
N MET A 110 -4.04 -0.63 18.89
CA MET A 110 -3.64 0.01 20.15
C MET A 110 -2.15 -0.12 20.45
N ALA A 111 -1.45 -1.04 19.79
CA ALA A 111 0.00 -1.15 19.88
C ALA A 111 0.73 -0.17 18.95
N SER A 112 0.00 0.61 18.16
CA SER A 112 0.62 1.52 17.20
C SER A 112 1.35 2.68 17.88
N PRO A 113 2.60 2.97 17.48
CA PRO A 113 3.33 4.14 17.98
C PRO A 113 2.71 5.49 17.55
N ARG A 114 1.69 5.47 16.68
CA ARG A 114 0.93 6.65 16.25
C ARG A 114 -0.05 7.16 17.29
N ILE A 115 -0.41 6.35 18.27
CA ILE A 115 -1.31 6.78 19.34
C ILE A 115 -0.53 7.76 20.22
N GLY A 116 -0.84 9.04 20.05
CA GLY A 116 -0.20 10.11 20.79
C GLY A 116 -0.70 10.12 22.22
N ALA A 117 0.22 10.11 23.18
CA ALA A 117 -0.06 10.23 24.61
C ALA A 117 -0.54 11.65 24.97
N GLY A 118 -1.66 12.09 24.38
CA GLY A 118 -2.20 13.45 24.48
C GLY A 118 -1.85 14.38 23.30
N GLU A 119 -1.00 13.94 22.38
CA GLU A 119 -0.57 14.71 21.20
C GLU A 119 -1.24 14.25 19.91
N GLY A 120 -1.33 15.14 18.93
CA GLY A 120 -1.89 14.84 17.61
C GLY A 120 -3.38 15.14 17.47
N THR A 121 -3.99 14.54 16.44
CA THR A 121 -5.35 14.85 16.01
C THR A 121 -6.37 14.00 16.77
N ARG A 122 -7.38 14.64 17.38
CA ARG A 122 -8.49 13.94 18.06
C ARG A 122 -9.30 13.09 17.08
N VAL A 123 -9.68 11.91 17.54
CA VAL A 123 -10.52 10.96 16.79
C VAL A 123 -12.01 11.18 17.04
N PHE A 124 -12.38 11.51 18.28
CA PHE A 124 -13.73 11.92 18.67
C PHE A 124 -13.73 13.36 19.21
N ASP A 125 -14.85 14.05 19.06
CA ASP A 125 -15.10 15.35 19.68
C ASP A 125 -15.57 15.20 21.15
N ASP A 126 -15.73 16.31 21.85
CA ASP A 126 -16.14 16.32 23.26
C ASP A 126 -17.55 15.74 23.49
N THR A 127 -18.37 15.65 22.44
CA THR A 127 -19.71 15.05 22.46
C THR A 127 -19.71 13.57 22.13
N GLY A 128 -18.55 12.98 21.83
CA GLY A 128 -18.39 11.57 21.44
C GLY A 128 -18.71 11.30 19.96
N ARG A 129 -18.79 12.33 19.11
CA ARG A 129 -18.99 12.15 17.66
C ARG A 129 -17.64 12.01 16.94
N PRO A 130 -17.57 11.25 15.83
CA PRO A 130 -16.38 11.23 14.98
C PRO A 130 -15.95 12.63 14.55
N THR A 131 -14.67 12.93 14.62
CA THR A 131 -14.13 14.18 14.05
C THR A 131 -14.07 14.08 12.52
N PRO A 132 -13.94 15.21 11.79
CA PRO A 132 -13.70 15.17 10.33
C PRO A 132 -12.47 14.33 9.93
N TYR A 133 -11.50 14.21 10.83
CA TYR A 133 -10.36 13.31 10.64
C TYR A 133 -10.79 11.84 10.62
N LEU A 134 -11.57 11.39 11.61
CA LEU A 134 -12.06 10.02 11.67
C LEU A 134 -13.04 9.71 10.53
N GLU A 135 -13.94 10.64 10.19
CA GLU A 135 -14.88 10.46 9.06
C GLU A 135 -14.12 10.20 7.75
N ARG A 136 -13.11 11.03 7.44
CA ARG A 136 -12.25 10.84 6.26
C ARG A 136 -11.56 9.48 6.28
N ILE A 137 -11.04 9.05 7.42
CA ILE A 137 -10.38 7.74 7.56
C ILE A 137 -11.38 6.60 7.34
N ALA A 138 -12.59 6.70 7.91
CA ALA A 138 -13.64 5.71 7.73
C ALA A 138 -14.03 5.55 6.26
N ASP A 139 -14.11 6.65 5.50
CA ASP A 139 -14.38 6.62 4.07
C ASP A 139 -13.22 5.99 3.27
N GLN A 140 -11.97 6.32 3.62
CA GLN A 140 -10.78 5.71 3.00
C GLN A 140 -10.74 4.19 3.24
N LEU A 141 -10.99 3.75 4.47
CA LEU A 141 -11.03 2.34 4.84
C LEU A 141 -12.17 1.59 4.12
N ARG A 142 -13.34 2.22 3.99
CA ARG A 142 -14.48 1.64 3.27
C ARG A 142 -14.19 1.46 1.77
N ALA A 143 -13.54 2.47 1.16
CA ALA A 143 -13.09 2.39 -0.22
C ALA A 143 -12.05 1.28 -0.38
N LEU A 144 -11.03 1.26 0.48
CA LEU A 144 -9.96 0.25 0.44
C LEU A 144 -10.51 -1.18 0.55
N ASP A 145 -11.43 -1.44 1.48
CA ASP A 145 -12.00 -2.78 1.68
C ASP A 145 -12.98 -3.19 0.56
N THR A 146 -13.68 -2.24 -0.04
CA THR A 146 -14.48 -2.50 -1.25
C THR A 146 -13.58 -2.89 -2.42
N ASP A 147 -12.55 -2.08 -2.66
CA ASP A 147 -11.64 -2.26 -3.79
C ASP A 147 -10.73 -3.47 -3.61
N TYR A 148 -10.35 -3.79 -2.37
CA TYR A 148 -9.59 -5.00 -2.06
C TYR A 148 -10.38 -6.27 -2.39
N VAL A 149 -11.67 -6.32 -2.04
CA VAL A 149 -12.55 -7.43 -2.42
C VAL A 149 -12.70 -7.50 -3.95
N ALA A 150 -12.92 -6.37 -4.62
CA ALA A 150 -13.03 -6.31 -6.08
C ALA A 150 -11.72 -6.68 -6.81
N SER A 151 -10.57 -6.58 -6.14
CA SER A 151 -9.26 -6.93 -6.71
C SER A 151 -9.15 -8.43 -7.04
N ALA A 152 -9.97 -9.28 -6.43
CA ALA A 152 -9.96 -10.72 -6.70
C ALA A 152 -10.20 -11.03 -8.20
N ASP A 153 -11.14 -10.33 -8.84
CA ASP A 153 -11.45 -10.50 -10.27
C ASP A 153 -10.28 -10.06 -11.15
N PHE A 154 -9.60 -8.97 -10.75
CA PHE A 154 -8.40 -8.49 -11.43
C PHE A 154 -7.27 -9.54 -11.38
N PHE A 155 -6.97 -10.09 -10.20
CA PHE A 155 -5.93 -11.13 -10.07
C PHE A 155 -6.32 -12.43 -10.77
N ALA A 156 -7.61 -12.79 -10.78
CA ALA A 156 -8.10 -13.92 -11.55
C ALA A 156 -7.89 -13.70 -13.07
N ALA A 157 -8.11 -12.50 -13.58
CA ALA A 157 -7.85 -12.16 -14.97
C ALA A 157 -6.35 -12.21 -15.31
N LEU A 158 -5.48 -11.64 -14.46
CA LEU A 158 -4.03 -11.74 -14.65
C LEU A 158 -3.57 -13.19 -14.72
N ARG A 159 -4.08 -14.05 -13.84
CA ARG A 159 -3.74 -15.48 -13.84
C ARG A 159 -4.27 -16.20 -15.07
N ARG A 160 -5.52 -15.95 -15.47
CA ARG A 160 -6.17 -16.57 -16.64
C ARG A 160 -5.38 -16.31 -17.93
N TYR A 161 -4.81 -15.12 -18.06
CA TYR A 161 -4.02 -14.72 -19.23
C TYR A 161 -2.51 -14.86 -19.03
N GLU A 162 -2.07 -15.45 -17.90
CA GLU A 162 -0.66 -15.67 -17.57
C GLU A 162 0.18 -14.37 -17.63
N LEU A 163 -0.38 -13.26 -17.14
CA LEU A 163 0.20 -11.91 -17.26
C LEU A 163 1.17 -11.54 -16.13
N LEU A 164 1.57 -12.49 -15.30
CA LEU A 164 2.50 -12.24 -14.20
C LEU A 164 3.73 -13.13 -14.33
N GLU A 165 4.90 -12.51 -14.28
CA GLU A 165 6.19 -13.20 -14.27
C GLU A 165 6.97 -12.90 -12.98
N PRO A 166 7.78 -13.85 -12.47
CA PRO A 166 8.63 -13.60 -11.31
C PRO A 166 9.65 -12.50 -11.58
N LEU A 167 9.71 -11.51 -10.69
CA LEU A 167 10.75 -10.47 -10.71
C LEU A 167 11.99 -10.99 -10.00
N THR A 168 13.09 -11.12 -10.74
CA THR A 168 14.43 -11.28 -10.16
C THR A 168 15.28 -10.10 -10.57
N MET A 169 15.55 -9.20 -9.62
CA MET A 169 16.30 -7.98 -9.89
C MET A 169 17.44 -7.81 -8.89
N ASP A 170 18.65 -7.69 -9.44
CA ASP A 170 19.86 -7.31 -8.70
C ASP A 170 20.08 -5.81 -8.87
N VAL A 171 19.80 -5.05 -7.81
CA VAL A 171 20.07 -3.62 -7.73
C VAL A 171 21.50 -3.42 -7.26
N THR A 172 22.36 -2.92 -8.14
CA THR A 172 23.73 -2.54 -7.77
C THR A 172 23.75 -1.05 -7.44
N LEU A 173 24.21 -0.72 -6.23
CA LEU A 173 24.33 0.66 -5.73
C LEU A 173 25.70 1.25 -6.06
N ASP A 174 25.86 2.56 -5.89
CA ASP A 174 27.10 3.28 -6.29
C ASP A 174 28.33 2.83 -5.48
N ASP A 175 28.14 2.33 -4.26
CA ASP A 175 29.20 1.77 -3.42
C ASP A 175 29.55 0.31 -3.78
N GLY A 176 28.90 -0.27 -4.79
CA GLY A 176 29.06 -1.64 -5.24
C GLY A 176 28.27 -2.67 -4.44
N SER A 177 27.54 -2.26 -3.39
CA SER A 177 26.63 -3.16 -2.68
C SER A 177 25.46 -3.58 -3.58
N LYS A 178 24.94 -4.78 -3.32
CA LYS A 178 23.85 -5.36 -4.11
C LYS A 178 22.64 -5.65 -3.24
N ASN A 179 21.50 -5.14 -3.65
CA ASN A 179 20.20 -5.52 -3.10
C ASN A 179 19.50 -6.43 -4.09
N ARG A 180 18.93 -7.53 -3.60
CA ARG A 180 18.19 -8.47 -4.44
C ARG A 180 16.72 -8.47 -4.04
N LEU A 181 15.85 -8.22 -5.02
CA LEU A 181 14.42 -8.43 -4.85
C LEU A 181 14.05 -9.84 -5.29
N VAL A 182 13.47 -10.60 -4.37
CA VAL A 182 12.97 -11.96 -4.58
C VAL A 182 11.56 -12.10 -4.03
N GLY A 183 10.78 -13.04 -4.57
CA GLY A 183 9.42 -13.33 -4.10
C GLY A 183 8.35 -12.36 -4.60
N TYR A 184 8.71 -11.49 -5.54
CA TYR A 184 7.79 -10.57 -6.21
C TYR A 184 7.58 -10.97 -7.67
N HIS A 185 6.52 -10.44 -8.26
CA HIS A 185 6.13 -10.60 -9.65
C HIS A 185 5.79 -9.23 -10.25
N VAL A 186 5.89 -9.14 -11.55
CA VAL A 186 5.53 -7.95 -12.34
C VAL A 186 4.64 -8.37 -13.51
N ILE A 187 4.08 -7.39 -14.22
CA ILE A 187 3.36 -7.67 -15.47
C ILE A 187 4.37 -8.19 -16.50
N ASP A 188 4.08 -9.35 -17.07
CA ASP A 188 4.81 -9.89 -18.22
C ASP A 188 4.41 -9.09 -19.48
N GLU A 189 5.30 -8.20 -19.91
CA GLU A 189 5.05 -7.29 -21.04
C GLU A 189 4.97 -8.05 -22.37
N ASP A 190 5.79 -9.08 -22.56
CA ASP A 190 5.77 -9.90 -23.77
C ASP A 190 4.44 -10.65 -23.90
N ARG A 191 3.93 -11.24 -22.81
CA ARG A 191 2.60 -11.87 -22.76
C ARG A 191 1.49 -10.87 -22.99
N LEU A 192 1.59 -9.67 -22.41
CA LEU A 192 0.60 -8.62 -22.61
C LEU A 192 0.51 -8.19 -24.09
N VAL A 193 1.65 -8.01 -24.75
CA VAL A 193 1.72 -7.65 -26.18
C VAL A 193 1.22 -8.79 -27.07
N ALA A 194 1.44 -10.05 -26.67
CA ALA A 194 1.02 -11.23 -27.41
C ALA A 194 -0.47 -11.59 -27.26
N LEU A 195 -1.25 -10.87 -26.44
CA LEU A 195 -2.67 -11.13 -26.26
C LEU A 195 -3.44 -10.99 -27.59
N ASP A 196 -4.35 -11.93 -27.83
CA ASP A 196 -5.27 -11.84 -28.95
C ASP A 196 -6.36 -10.78 -28.73
N GLY A 197 -7.08 -10.45 -29.81
CA GLY A 197 -8.13 -9.43 -29.74
C GLY A 197 -9.29 -9.77 -28.80
N VAL A 198 -9.55 -11.06 -28.53
CA VAL A 198 -10.62 -11.49 -27.62
C VAL A 198 -10.21 -11.25 -26.18
N ALA A 199 -8.97 -11.61 -25.81
CA ALA A 199 -8.41 -11.35 -24.49
C ALA A 199 -8.30 -9.85 -24.20
N VAL A 200 -7.85 -9.06 -25.18
CA VAL A 200 -7.79 -7.59 -25.07
C VAL A 200 -9.19 -7.01 -24.84
N ALA A 201 -10.20 -7.46 -25.59
CA ALA A 201 -11.57 -6.99 -25.44
C ALA A 201 -12.16 -7.34 -24.06
N ASP A 202 -11.89 -8.56 -23.56
CA ASP A 202 -12.34 -9.02 -22.23
C ASP A 202 -11.71 -8.19 -21.09
N LEU A 203 -10.40 -7.97 -21.13
CA LEU A 203 -9.68 -7.15 -20.15
C LEU A 203 -10.14 -5.69 -20.16
N HIS A 204 -10.45 -5.15 -21.34
CA HIS A 204 -10.98 -3.80 -21.47
C HIS A 204 -12.41 -3.71 -20.92
N ALA A 205 -13.31 -4.63 -21.30
CA ALA A 205 -14.69 -4.66 -20.85
C ALA A 205 -14.80 -4.82 -19.32
N SER A 206 -13.88 -5.59 -18.73
CA SER A 206 -13.80 -5.81 -17.28
C SER A 206 -13.05 -4.70 -16.52
N GLY A 207 -12.57 -3.66 -17.23
CA GLY A 207 -11.86 -2.54 -16.61
C GLY A 207 -10.45 -2.85 -16.10
N HIS A 208 -9.88 -4.00 -16.46
CA HIS A 208 -8.57 -4.46 -15.99
C HIS A 208 -7.39 -3.90 -16.80
N MET A 209 -7.65 -3.37 -18.01
CA MET A 209 -6.61 -2.82 -18.87
C MET A 209 -5.88 -1.63 -18.22
N MET A 210 -6.62 -0.70 -17.61
CA MET A 210 -6.01 0.46 -16.94
C MET A 210 -5.04 0.04 -15.83
N PRO A 211 -5.44 -0.76 -14.81
CA PRO A 211 -4.52 -1.16 -13.75
C PRO A 211 -3.32 -1.98 -14.25
N ILE A 212 -3.47 -2.82 -15.29
CA ILE A 212 -2.32 -3.50 -15.93
C ILE A 212 -1.27 -2.48 -16.39
N PHE A 213 -1.68 -1.49 -17.19
CA PHE A 213 -0.75 -0.49 -17.69
C PHE A 213 -0.18 0.41 -16.61
N MET A 214 -0.95 0.73 -15.55
CA MET A 214 -0.42 1.48 -14.43
C MET A 214 0.64 0.68 -13.66
N ALA A 215 0.45 -0.63 -13.48
CA ALA A 215 1.45 -1.48 -12.86
C ALA A 215 2.72 -1.59 -13.72
N LEU A 216 2.58 -1.78 -15.04
CA LEU A 216 3.71 -1.81 -15.97
C LEU A 216 4.49 -0.49 -15.97
N ALA A 217 3.79 0.65 -16.12
CA ALA A 217 4.41 1.98 -16.13
C ALA A 217 5.13 2.30 -14.79
N SER A 218 4.62 1.79 -13.67
CA SER A 218 5.20 2.01 -12.36
C SER A 218 6.63 1.48 -12.20
N LEU A 219 7.03 0.50 -13.02
CA LEU A 219 8.38 -0.09 -12.99
C LEU A 219 9.47 0.95 -13.33
N GLY A 220 9.11 2.00 -14.08
CA GLY A 220 9.99 3.15 -14.31
C GLY A 220 10.46 3.84 -13.01
N ASN A 221 9.68 3.75 -11.93
CA ASN A 221 10.05 4.32 -10.63
C ASN A 221 11.16 3.55 -9.91
N ILE A 222 11.53 2.35 -10.35
CA ILE A 222 12.61 1.58 -9.74
C ILE A 222 13.93 2.38 -9.83
N GLY A 223 14.21 2.99 -10.98
CA GLY A 223 15.41 3.82 -11.17
C GLY A 223 15.45 5.01 -10.21
N ASP A 224 14.32 5.69 -10.00
CA ASP A 224 14.20 6.78 -9.04
C ASP A 224 14.40 6.29 -7.60
N LEU A 225 13.93 5.09 -7.28
CA LEU A 225 14.11 4.47 -5.97
C LEU A 225 15.58 4.12 -5.70
N VAL A 226 16.30 3.60 -6.71
CA VAL A 226 17.75 3.39 -6.65
C VAL A 226 18.48 4.71 -6.42
N ALA A 227 18.12 5.76 -7.16
CA ALA A 227 18.70 7.09 -6.99
C ALA A 227 18.45 7.66 -5.59
N ARG A 228 17.28 7.39 -4.98
CA ARG A 228 16.98 7.75 -3.58
C ARG A 228 17.91 7.00 -2.60
N LYS A 229 18.11 5.70 -2.79
CA LYS A 229 19.01 4.88 -1.94
C LYS A 229 20.45 5.41 -1.99
N ASN A 230 20.99 5.64 -3.19
CA ASN A 230 22.35 6.18 -3.37
C ASN A 230 22.51 7.54 -2.67
N ARG A 231 21.54 8.46 -2.81
CA ARG A 231 21.57 9.76 -2.10
C ARG A 231 21.57 9.62 -0.58
N ARG A 232 20.85 8.64 -0.04
CA ARG A 232 20.81 8.39 1.41
C ARG A 232 22.14 7.86 1.91
N MET A 233 22.77 6.95 1.17
CA MET A 233 24.07 6.38 1.51
C MET A 233 25.20 7.39 1.41
N ALA A 234 25.16 8.32 0.44
CA ALA A 234 26.16 9.38 0.34
C ALA A 234 26.09 10.42 1.49
N ARG A 235 25.00 10.43 2.27
CA ARG A 235 24.79 11.34 3.41
C ARG A 235 25.05 10.68 4.78
N GLY A 236 25.15 9.36 4.83
CA GLY A 236 25.44 8.59 6.04
C GLY A 236 26.93 8.27 6.14
#